data_AF-A0A383V9R8-F1
#
_entry.id   AF-A0A383V9R8-F1
#
_cell.length_a   1.000
_cell.length_b   1.000
_cell.length_c   1.000
_cell.angle_alpha   90.00
_cell.angle_beta   90.00
_cell.angle_gamma   90.00
#
_symmetry.space_group_name_H-M   'P 1'
#
loop_
_entity.id
_entity.type
_entity.pdbx_description
1 polymer ?
#
loop_
_entity_poly.entity_id
_entity_poly.type
_entity_poly.pdbx_seq_one_letter_code
_entity_poly.pdbx_strand_id
1 'polypeptide(L)'
;MTAAEAAAEAAAAAPPLAPPLHLYLTGIQHHYRPVRILGMGIMFQLMVLRSLALFKRQVPASSVCSGSAAAAWLAAPSCININCKDCWEVLAAVGGVLLASHLLSCSMVLLLALLLGCLQLWCWFEAAQRVEYIRGHRAGAHGYDGSHCENTIEAMQALVEEDNGPHGPVKDLHYFEVDIQETADGELVVLHDFDLLRAFPNTGPNIAAYQQLAQHGIKPPPTSVQVKDVTAAQLRTLHIAGRQGLHAPTLREFMAAFRAAGCRRPLIVEVKKVVTDGGRMLLLQLLKEHKPYADRLDIDHPGARNPHLGFLALIAFPHFYSKCFGEFGSRRWRQWSQLYAAEGIPVRCCFLESLSYCHGLPDSQEQAR
;
A
#
# COMPACT_ATOMS: atom_id res chain seq x y z
N MET A 1 15.10 35.95 27.14
CA MET A 1 15.06 34.71 26.34
C MET A 1 14.77 33.56 27.28
N THR A 2 13.61 32.93 27.13
CA THR A 2 13.23 31.75 27.93
C THR A 2 13.99 30.51 27.46
N ALA A 3 14.07 29.46 28.29
CA ALA A 3 14.72 28.21 27.90
C ALA A 3 14.10 27.60 26.63
N ALA A 4 12.81 27.85 26.37
CA ALA A 4 12.11 27.43 25.15
C ALA A 4 12.57 28.23 23.92
N GLU A 5 12.81 29.54 24.05
CA GLU A 5 13.33 30.38 22.98
C GLU A 5 14.78 30.01 22.64
N ALA A 6 15.60 29.72 23.65
CA ALA A 6 16.97 29.25 23.47
C ALA A 6 17.05 27.90 22.75
N ALA A 7 16.14 26.97 23.06
CA ALA A 7 16.07 25.67 22.40
C ALA A 7 15.59 25.79 20.94
N ALA A 8 14.64 26.70 20.66
CA ALA A 8 14.15 26.95 19.31
C ALA A 8 15.23 27.60 18.41
N GLU A 9 16.02 28.51 18.97
CA GLU A 9 17.12 29.18 18.25
C GLU A 9 18.31 28.22 18.01
N ALA A 10 18.64 27.38 18.99
CA ALA A 10 19.65 26.33 18.83
C ALA A 10 19.24 25.27 17.78
N ALA A 11 17.95 24.90 17.73
CA ALA A 11 17.43 24.00 16.70
C ALA A 11 17.43 24.61 15.29
N ALA A 12 17.28 25.94 15.18
CA ALA A 12 17.34 26.66 13.91
C ALA A 12 18.78 26.83 13.38
N ALA A 13 19.79 26.83 14.26
CA ALA A 13 21.20 27.01 13.92
C ALA A 13 21.95 25.69 13.60
N ALA A 14 21.36 24.53 13.89
CA ALA A 14 21.98 23.24 13.60
C ALA A 14 22.09 23.01 12.08
N PRO A 15 23.26 22.59 11.56
CA PRO A 15 23.40 22.24 10.15
C PRO A 15 22.41 21.12 9.79
N PRO A 16 21.80 21.16 8.59
CA PRO A 16 20.86 20.12 8.19
C PRO A 16 21.59 18.78 8.20
N LEU A 17 21.20 17.88 9.11
CA LEU A 17 21.58 16.48 9.04
C LEU A 17 21.18 15.99 7.64
N ALA A 18 22.13 15.43 6.90
CA ALA A 18 21.85 14.76 5.65
C ALA A 18 20.73 13.73 5.92
N PRO A 19 19.57 13.84 5.26
CA PRO A 19 18.48 12.92 5.53
C PRO A 19 18.96 11.50 5.22
N PRO A 20 18.64 10.50 6.06
CA PRO A 20 18.95 9.12 5.73
C PRO A 20 18.35 8.81 4.34
N LEU A 21 19.20 8.28 3.46
CA LEU A 21 18.93 8.04 2.04
C LEU A 21 17.66 7.18 1.79
N HIS A 22 17.14 6.51 2.83
CA HIS A 22 15.93 5.70 2.77
C HIS A 22 14.59 6.48 2.72
N LEU A 23 14.59 7.81 2.90
CA LEU A 23 13.39 8.64 2.77
C LEU A 23 13.10 9.12 1.33
N TYR A 24 13.90 8.70 0.34
CA TYR A 24 13.90 9.29 -1.01
C TYR A 24 12.84 8.76 -2.00
N LEU A 25 11.85 7.98 -1.58
CA LEU A 25 10.85 7.41 -2.52
C LEU A 25 9.40 7.69 -2.13
N THR A 26 9.09 8.91 -1.70
CA THR A 26 7.69 9.33 -1.50
C THR A 26 7.41 10.65 -2.22
N GLY A 27 7.40 10.57 -3.54
CA GLY A 27 6.90 11.64 -4.39
C GLY A 27 6.25 11.03 -5.62
N ILE A 28 4.94 11.25 -5.74
CA ILE A 28 4.16 11.23 -6.99
C ILE A 28 3.56 9.85 -7.42
N GLN A 29 2.21 9.84 -7.46
CA GLN A 29 1.30 9.04 -8.32
C GLN A 29 1.02 7.54 -8.05
N HIS A 30 -0.10 7.20 -7.39
CA HIS A 30 -0.59 5.81 -7.36
C HIS A 30 -2.10 5.54 -7.59
N HIS A 31 -2.95 6.55 -7.85
CA HIS A 31 -4.28 6.28 -8.44
C HIS A 31 -4.20 5.67 -9.85
N TYR A 32 -3.01 5.63 -10.42
CA TYR A 32 -2.74 5.02 -11.71
C TYR A 32 -2.06 3.65 -11.58
N ARG A 33 -1.95 2.93 -10.46
CA ARG A 33 -1.15 1.68 -10.44
C ARG A 33 -1.65 0.60 -11.45
N PRO A 34 -2.95 0.27 -11.53
CA PRO A 34 -3.48 -0.55 -12.61
C PRO A 34 -3.33 0.15 -13.96
N VAL A 35 -3.56 1.47 -14.03
CA VAL A 35 -3.45 2.27 -15.27
C VAL A 35 -2.01 2.43 -15.77
N ARG A 36 -1.01 2.27 -14.91
CA ARG A 36 0.43 2.43 -15.14
C ARG A 36 1.03 1.08 -15.42
N ILE A 37 0.56 0.01 -14.79
CA ILE A 37 0.87 -1.36 -15.23
C ILE A 37 0.23 -1.62 -16.59
N LEU A 38 -1.04 -1.26 -16.77
CA LEU A 38 -1.73 -1.27 -18.06
C LEU A 38 -1.05 -0.32 -19.04
N GLY A 39 -0.67 0.89 -18.62
CA GLY A 39 0.01 1.87 -19.44
C GLY A 39 1.42 1.44 -19.84
N MET A 40 2.19 0.80 -18.94
CA MET A 40 3.48 0.20 -19.24
C MET A 40 3.33 -1.03 -20.13
N GLY A 41 2.28 -1.84 -19.93
CA GLY A 41 1.92 -2.94 -20.81
C GLY A 41 1.57 -2.45 -22.22
N ILE A 42 0.74 -1.41 -22.34
CA ILE A 42 0.40 -0.74 -23.61
C ILE A 42 1.66 -0.16 -24.23
N MET A 43 2.50 0.56 -23.49
CA MET A 43 3.75 1.13 -24.00
C MET A 43 4.73 0.04 -24.47
N PHE A 44 4.85 -1.06 -23.73
CA PHE A 44 5.66 -2.21 -24.14
C PHE A 44 5.14 -2.82 -25.45
N GLN A 45 3.83 -3.08 -25.55
CA GLN A 45 3.21 -3.58 -26.77
C GLN A 45 3.40 -2.61 -27.95
N LEU A 46 3.25 -1.30 -27.72
CA LEU A 46 3.49 -0.26 -28.73
C LEU A 46 4.97 -0.22 -29.15
N MET A 47 5.91 -0.40 -28.22
CA MET A 47 7.34 -0.48 -28.53
C MET A 47 7.69 -1.74 -29.31
N VAL A 48 7.08 -2.89 -29.01
CA VAL A 48 7.23 -4.13 -29.78
C VAL A 48 6.65 -3.94 -31.19
N LEU A 49 5.42 -3.45 -31.32
CA LEU A 49 4.79 -3.17 -32.62
C LEU A 49 5.59 -2.15 -33.44
N ARG A 50 6.11 -1.09 -32.81
CA ARG A 50 6.96 -0.10 -33.47
C ARG A 50 8.30 -0.70 -33.89
N SER A 51 8.92 -1.54 -33.07
CA SER A 51 10.15 -2.25 -33.42
C SER A 51 9.93 -3.21 -34.59
N LEU A 52 8.81 -3.95 -34.60
CA LEU A 52 8.41 -4.81 -35.74
C LEU A 52 8.13 -3.99 -37.01
N ALA A 53 7.48 -2.83 -36.88
CA ALA A 53 7.22 -1.94 -38.01
C ALA A 53 8.52 -1.30 -38.55
N LEU A 54 9.45 -0.92 -37.68
CA LEU A 54 10.78 -0.44 -38.05
C LEU A 54 11.60 -1.54 -38.70
N PHE A 55 11.58 -2.76 -38.14
CA PHE A 55 12.20 -3.93 -38.74
C PHE A 55 11.63 -4.19 -40.14
N LYS A 56 10.31 -4.18 -40.33
CA LYS A 56 9.66 -4.31 -41.65
C LYS A 56 10.04 -3.19 -42.64
N ARG A 57 10.38 -1.98 -42.16
CA ARG A 57 10.84 -0.87 -43.00
C ARG A 57 12.33 -0.91 -43.32
N GLN A 58 13.15 -1.35 -42.35
CA GLN A 58 14.60 -1.40 -42.46
C GLN A 58 15.10 -2.67 -43.14
N VAL A 59 14.30 -3.74 -43.09
CA VAL A 59 14.49 -4.94 -43.90
C VAL A 59 13.70 -4.68 -45.19
N PRO A 60 14.33 -4.17 -46.27
CA PRO A 60 13.62 -3.95 -47.52
C PRO A 60 12.99 -5.27 -47.96
N ALA A 61 11.79 -5.23 -48.57
CA ALA A 61 11.13 -6.45 -49.06
C ALA A 61 12.04 -7.29 -49.98
N SER A 62 13.03 -6.66 -50.61
CA SER A 62 14.09 -7.31 -51.38
C SER A 62 15.13 -8.09 -50.57
N SER A 63 15.17 -7.96 -49.24
CA SER A 63 16.10 -8.67 -48.32
C SER A 63 15.46 -9.83 -47.56
N VAL A 64 14.13 -9.85 -47.39
CA VAL A 64 13.41 -11.09 -47.00
C VAL A 64 13.21 -11.99 -48.23
N CYS A 65 13.04 -11.38 -49.41
CA CYS A 65 13.11 -12.09 -50.69
C CYS A 65 14.54 -12.15 -51.26
N SER A 66 15.56 -11.78 -50.49
CA SER A 66 16.92 -12.11 -50.88
C SER A 66 17.20 -13.58 -50.53
N GLY A 67 16.54 -14.46 -51.29
CA GLY A 67 17.30 -15.50 -51.97
C GLY A 67 18.37 -14.88 -52.87
N SER A 68 19.17 -13.91 -52.41
CA SER A 68 20.36 -13.41 -53.09
C SER A 68 21.52 -14.36 -52.89
N ALA A 69 21.47 -15.25 -51.90
CA ALA A 69 22.27 -16.47 -51.93
C ALA A 69 21.84 -17.38 -53.10
N ALA A 70 20.55 -17.42 -53.46
CA ALA A 70 20.06 -18.16 -54.63
C ALA A 70 20.23 -17.38 -55.95
N ALA A 71 20.12 -16.05 -55.94
CA ALA A 71 20.24 -15.20 -57.12
C ALA A 71 21.71 -14.91 -57.46
N ALA A 72 22.62 -14.89 -56.48
CA ALA A 72 24.06 -14.92 -56.74
C ALA A 72 24.51 -16.28 -57.31
N TRP A 73 23.77 -17.36 -57.02
CA TRP A 73 23.92 -18.64 -57.73
C TRP A 73 23.38 -18.58 -59.17
N LEU A 74 22.34 -17.79 -59.44
CA LEU A 74 21.74 -17.62 -60.77
C LEU A 74 22.43 -16.57 -61.65
N ALA A 75 23.28 -15.71 -61.07
CA ALA A 75 24.00 -14.65 -61.79
C ALA A 75 25.44 -15.05 -62.19
N ALA A 76 25.85 -16.31 -62.03
CA ALA A 76 26.99 -16.84 -62.75
C ALA A 76 26.59 -17.09 -64.21
N PRO A 77 27.11 -16.32 -65.19
CA PRO A 77 26.75 -16.51 -66.58
C PRO A 77 27.71 -17.51 -67.20
N SER A 78 27.26 -18.74 -67.39
CA SER A 78 27.37 -19.47 -68.67
C SER A 78 26.86 -20.90 -68.46
N CYS A 79 26.15 -21.41 -69.46
CA CYS A 79 25.73 -22.79 -69.67
C CYS A 79 24.58 -23.40 -68.85
N ILE A 80 23.49 -22.66 -68.60
CA ILE A 80 22.17 -23.31 -68.39
C ILE A 80 21.06 -22.50 -69.10
N ASN A 81 20.73 -22.90 -70.34
CA ASN A 81 19.60 -22.37 -71.09
C ASN A 81 18.33 -23.15 -70.69
N ILE A 82 17.71 -22.77 -69.57
CA ILE A 82 16.43 -23.34 -69.14
C ILE A 82 15.33 -22.34 -69.49
N ASN A 83 14.78 -22.51 -70.69
CA ASN A 83 13.53 -21.90 -71.10
C ASN A 83 12.37 -22.84 -70.75
N CYS A 84 12.18 -23.09 -69.45
CA CYS A 84 11.17 -24.03 -68.98
C CYS A 84 10.32 -23.35 -67.90
N LYS A 85 9.05 -23.13 -68.23
CA LYS A 85 7.99 -22.62 -67.35
C LYS A 85 7.96 -23.37 -66.00
N ASP A 86 8.32 -24.65 -66.02
CA ASP A 86 8.32 -25.55 -64.87
C ASP A 86 9.36 -25.17 -63.80
N CYS A 87 10.48 -24.53 -64.17
CA CYS A 87 11.49 -24.09 -63.20
C CYS A 87 11.06 -22.86 -62.39
N TRP A 88 10.26 -21.96 -62.99
CA TRP A 88 9.68 -20.84 -62.26
C TRP A 88 8.60 -21.29 -61.28
N GLU A 89 7.83 -22.32 -61.62
CA GLU A 89 6.83 -22.91 -60.72
C GLU A 89 7.48 -23.58 -59.50
N VAL A 90 8.60 -24.29 -59.69
CA VAL A 90 9.37 -24.90 -58.58
C VAL A 90 9.99 -23.83 -57.67
N LEU A 91 10.58 -22.77 -58.22
CA LEU A 91 11.15 -21.68 -57.41
C LEU A 91 10.07 -20.89 -56.65
N ALA A 92 8.90 -20.68 -57.26
CA ALA A 92 7.76 -20.07 -56.60
C ALA A 92 7.21 -20.96 -55.46
N ALA A 93 7.17 -22.28 -55.67
CA ALA A 93 6.75 -23.23 -54.64
C ALA A 93 7.72 -23.26 -53.45
N VAL A 94 9.04 -23.31 -53.71
CA VAL A 94 10.07 -23.29 -52.65
C VAL A 94 10.06 -21.96 -51.88
N GLY A 95 9.94 -20.83 -52.59
CA GLY A 95 9.79 -19.51 -51.96
C GLY A 95 8.52 -19.39 -51.12
N GLY A 96 7.40 -19.95 -51.59
CA GLY A 96 6.14 -20.02 -50.85
C GLY A 96 6.25 -20.84 -49.56
N VAL A 97 6.92 -22.00 -49.59
CA VAL A 97 7.14 -22.85 -48.40
C VAL A 97 8.03 -22.16 -47.36
N LEU A 98 9.09 -21.48 -47.79
CA LEU A 98 9.97 -20.73 -46.88
C LEU A 98 9.25 -19.52 -46.25
N LEU A 99 8.47 -18.77 -47.04
CA LEU A 99 7.66 -17.66 -46.54
C LEU A 99 6.58 -18.15 -45.56
N ALA A 100 5.88 -19.24 -45.89
CA ALA A 100 4.89 -19.85 -45.01
C ALA A 100 5.52 -20.33 -43.70
N SER A 101 6.71 -20.95 -43.74
CA SER A 101 7.43 -21.38 -42.54
C SER A 101 7.89 -20.20 -41.68
N HIS A 102 8.31 -19.09 -42.29
CA HIS A 102 8.68 -17.87 -41.56
C HIS A 102 7.46 -17.16 -40.94
N LEU A 103 6.33 -17.13 -41.65
CA LEU A 103 5.07 -16.61 -41.11
C LEU A 103 4.52 -17.50 -39.99
N LEU A 104 4.64 -18.82 -40.11
CA LEU A 104 4.24 -19.77 -39.08
C LEU A 104 5.09 -19.61 -37.81
N SER A 105 6.42 -19.50 -37.96
CA SER A 105 7.33 -19.25 -36.84
C SER A 105 7.11 -17.88 -36.19
N CYS A 106 6.89 -16.81 -36.95
CA CYS A 106 6.49 -15.51 -36.40
C CYS A 106 5.15 -15.60 -35.63
N SER A 107 4.18 -16.35 -36.15
CA SER A 107 2.87 -16.54 -35.51
C SER A 107 2.99 -17.37 -34.23
N MET A 108 3.85 -18.39 -34.20
CA MET A 108 4.14 -19.17 -33.00
C MET A 108 4.88 -18.35 -31.94
N VAL A 109 5.81 -17.46 -32.33
CA VAL A 109 6.47 -16.53 -31.40
C VAL A 109 5.46 -15.54 -30.82
N LEU A 110 4.56 -14.98 -31.64
CA LEU A 110 3.51 -14.08 -31.16
C LEU A 110 2.55 -14.80 -30.21
N LEU A 111 2.14 -16.02 -30.54
CA LEU A 111 1.28 -16.85 -29.69
C LEU A 111 1.96 -17.18 -28.35
N LEU A 112 3.24 -17.54 -28.37
CA LEU A 112 4.02 -17.80 -27.15
C LEU A 112 4.13 -16.53 -26.29
N ALA A 113 4.41 -15.38 -26.89
CA ALA A 113 4.47 -14.10 -26.17
C ALA A 113 3.11 -13.74 -25.55
N LEU A 114 2.01 -13.98 -26.27
CA LEU A 114 0.66 -13.79 -25.74
C LEU A 114 0.38 -14.74 -24.57
N LEU A 115 0.72 -16.03 -24.69
CA LEU A 115 0.53 -17.02 -23.62
C LEU A 115 1.35 -16.68 -22.38
N LEU A 116 2.62 -16.26 -22.54
CA LEU A 116 3.46 -15.80 -21.44
C LEU A 116 2.89 -14.53 -20.80
N GLY A 117 2.39 -13.58 -21.60
CA GLY A 117 1.70 -12.39 -21.10
C GLY A 117 0.43 -12.73 -20.29
N CYS A 118 -0.39 -13.66 -20.78
CA CYS A 118 -1.56 -14.15 -20.06
C CYS A 118 -1.19 -14.88 -18.77
N LEU A 119 -0.16 -15.73 -18.80
CA LEU A 119 0.35 -16.44 -17.62
C LEU A 119 0.89 -15.46 -16.58
N GLN A 120 1.63 -14.43 -17.00
CA GLN A 120 2.11 -13.38 -16.11
C GLN A 120 0.97 -12.60 -15.47
N LEU A 121 -0.05 -12.22 -16.25
CA LEU A 121 -1.26 -11.57 -15.73
C LEU A 121 -2.02 -12.49 -14.75
N TRP A 122 -2.10 -13.78 -15.04
CA TRP A 122 -2.70 -14.78 -14.15
C TRP A 122 -1.94 -14.89 -12.84
N CYS A 123 -0.60 -15.03 -12.88
CA CYS A 123 0.24 -15.06 -11.69
C CYS A 123 0.10 -13.77 -10.86
N TRP A 124 -0.01 -12.61 -11.50
CA TRP A 124 -0.27 -11.35 -10.82
C TRP A 124 -1.66 -11.29 -10.20
N PHE A 125 -2.67 -11.82 -10.89
CA PHE A 125 -4.03 -11.92 -10.36
C PHE A 125 -4.08 -12.84 -9.14
N GLU A 126 -3.50 -14.05 -9.22
CA GLU A 126 -3.37 -14.98 -8.10
C GLU A 126 -2.60 -14.37 -6.93
N ALA A 127 -1.45 -13.73 -7.19
CA ALA A 127 -0.69 -13.04 -6.14
C ALA A 127 -1.49 -11.87 -5.52
N ALA A 128 -2.28 -11.15 -6.32
CA ALA A 128 -3.16 -10.09 -5.83
C ALA A 128 -4.39 -10.63 -5.09
N GLN A 129 -4.81 -11.87 -5.34
CA GLN A 129 -5.87 -12.54 -4.59
C GLN A 129 -5.37 -13.17 -3.29
N ARG A 130 -4.08 -13.53 -3.23
CA ARG A 130 -3.38 -13.88 -1.99
C ARG A 130 -3.02 -12.65 -1.18
N VAL A 131 -3.95 -11.70 -1.03
CA VAL A 131 -3.83 -10.75 0.07
C VAL A 131 -3.88 -11.60 1.32
N GLU A 132 -2.72 -11.84 1.93
CA GLU A 132 -2.64 -12.52 3.20
C GLU A 132 -3.59 -11.79 4.13
N TYR A 133 -4.58 -12.54 4.63
CA TYR A 133 -5.49 -11.99 5.59
C TYR A 133 -4.70 -11.77 6.88
N ILE A 134 -4.33 -10.52 7.14
CA ILE A 134 -3.62 -10.17 8.36
C ILE A 134 -4.65 -10.08 9.47
N ARG A 135 -4.67 -11.09 10.34
CA ARG A 135 -5.69 -11.22 11.39
C ARG A 135 -5.73 -10.08 12.38
N GLY A 136 -4.69 -9.24 12.47
CA GLY A 136 -4.69 -8.07 13.36
C GLY A 136 -5.05 -6.76 12.69
N HIS A 137 -5.40 -6.75 11.39
CA HIS A 137 -5.93 -5.56 10.71
C HIS A 137 -7.19 -5.05 11.43
N ARG A 138 -7.22 -3.76 11.76
CA ARG A 138 -8.28 -3.08 12.54
C ARG A 138 -8.64 -3.79 13.83
N ALA A 139 -7.63 -4.12 14.61
CA ALA A 139 -7.74 -4.89 15.85
C ALA A 139 -8.31 -6.31 15.68
N GLY A 140 -8.38 -6.82 14.45
CA GLY A 140 -8.72 -8.19 14.12
C GLY A 140 -10.18 -8.51 13.85
N ALA A 141 -10.96 -7.51 13.48
CA ALA A 141 -12.31 -7.70 12.99
C ALA A 141 -12.48 -7.14 11.56
N HIS A 142 -13.30 -7.83 10.77
CA HIS A 142 -13.57 -7.48 9.38
C HIS A 142 -14.82 -6.61 9.27
N GLY A 143 -14.69 -5.31 9.53
CA GLY A 143 -15.86 -4.44 9.48
C GLY A 143 -16.69 -4.47 10.76
N TYR A 144 -17.97 -4.17 10.59
CA TYR A 144 -18.93 -4.02 11.70
C TYR A 144 -19.87 -5.23 11.85
N ASP A 145 -19.82 -6.15 10.88
CA ASP A 145 -20.57 -7.40 10.87
C ASP A 145 -19.76 -8.50 11.56
N GLY A 146 -20.43 -9.46 12.22
CA GLY A 146 -19.78 -10.60 12.87
C GLY A 146 -19.74 -10.54 14.39
N SER A 147 -18.94 -11.40 15.04
CA SER A 147 -18.88 -11.49 16.51
C SER A 147 -18.25 -10.25 17.16
N HIS A 148 -17.26 -9.65 16.50
CA HIS A 148 -16.56 -8.45 16.94
C HIS A 148 -16.68 -7.35 15.88
N CYS A 149 -16.48 -6.10 16.28
CA CYS A 149 -16.43 -4.95 15.38
C CYS A 149 -15.00 -4.42 15.27
N GLU A 150 -14.62 -3.98 14.07
CA GLU A 150 -13.31 -3.39 13.79
C GLU A 150 -12.97 -2.22 14.73
N ASN A 151 -11.69 -2.07 15.06
CA ASN A 151 -11.16 -0.97 15.88
C ASN A 151 -11.74 -0.87 17.30
N THR A 152 -12.24 -1.98 17.86
CA THR A 152 -12.76 -2.05 19.24
C THR A 152 -11.77 -2.71 20.21
N ILE A 153 -11.88 -2.39 21.50
CA ILE A 153 -11.07 -3.03 22.55
C ILE A 153 -11.44 -4.51 22.67
N GLU A 154 -12.71 -4.84 22.52
CA GLU A 154 -13.26 -6.19 22.63
C GLU A 154 -12.73 -7.10 21.51
N ALA A 155 -12.64 -6.59 20.27
CA ALA A 155 -12.01 -7.33 19.17
C ALA A 155 -10.52 -7.62 19.46
N MET A 156 -9.80 -6.59 19.90
CA MET A 156 -8.38 -6.71 20.26
C MET A 156 -8.18 -7.73 21.37
N GLN A 157 -8.96 -7.64 22.46
CA GLN A 157 -8.84 -8.54 23.61
C GLN A 157 -9.12 -9.99 23.23
N ALA A 158 -10.18 -10.25 22.47
CA ALA A 158 -10.50 -11.59 22.00
C ALA A 158 -9.36 -12.20 21.18
N LEU A 159 -8.74 -11.41 20.29
CA LEU A 159 -7.61 -11.89 19.49
C LEU A 159 -6.33 -12.07 20.32
N VAL A 160 -6.08 -11.21 21.31
CA VAL A 160 -4.95 -11.36 22.24
C VAL A 160 -5.13 -12.60 23.12
N GLU A 161 -6.33 -12.86 23.60
CA GLU A 161 -6.66 -14.08 24.37
C GLU A 161 -6.45 -15.35 23.54
N GLU A 162 -6.82 -15.33 22.25
CA GLU A 162 -6.56 -16.42 21.32
C GLU A 162 -5.04 -16.61 21.09
N ASP A 163 -4.31 -15.53 20.79
CA ASP A 163 -2.85 -15.56 20.52
C ASP A 163 -2.02 -15.98 21.75
N ASN A 164 -2.46 -15.61 22.95
CA ASN A 164 -1.84 -16.01 24.21
C ASN A 164 -2.39 -17.35 24.75
N GLY A 165 -3.34 -17.96 24.04
CA GLY A 165 -4.07 -19.14 24.50
C GLY A 165 -3.27 -20.44 24.50
N PRO A 166 -3.87 -21.55 24.99
CA PRO A 166 -3.22 -22.85 25.10
C PRO A 166 -2.87 -23.48 23.74
N HIS A 167 -3.47 -22.99 22.65
CA HIS A 167 -3.21 -23.46 21.29
C HIS A 167 -1.94 -22.86 20.67
N GLY A 168 -1.27 -21.95 21.40
CA GLY A 168 -0.08 -21.25 20.95
C GLY A 168 -0.40 -20.05 20.04
N PRO A 169 0.65 -19.35 19.56
CA PRO A 169 0.49 -18.10 18.82
C PRO A 169 -0.30 -18.28 17.52
N VAL A 170 -1.17 -17.33 17.22
CA VAL A 170 -1.93 -17.25 15.96
C VAL A 170 -0.93 -17.02 14.82
N LYS A 171 -0.93 -17.92 13.83
CA LYS A 171 0.11 -18.00 12.78
C LYS A 171 0.13 -16.80 11.84
N ASP A 172 -1.05 -16.28 11.51
CA ASP A 172 -1.32 -15.17 10.60
C ASP A 172 -1.50 -13.82 11.32
N LEU A 173 -1.13 -13.77 12.61
CA LEU A 173 -1.11 -12.55 13.41
C LEU A 173 0.33 -12.02 13.53
N HIS A 174 0.67 -11.07 12.66
CA HIS A 174 1.99 -10.44 12.67
C HIS A 174 2.05 -9.16 13.51
N TYR A 175 0.97 -8.39 13.51
CA TYR A 175 0.82 -7.11 14.21
C TYR A 175 -0.66 -6.84 14.44
N PHE A 176 -0.95 -5.89 15.33
CA PHE A 176 -2.25 -5.23 15.40
C PHE A 176 -2.15 -3.90 14.68
N GLU A 177 -3.12 -3.59 13.83
CA GLU A 177 -3.24 -2.28 13.21
C GLU A 177 -4.54 -1.62 13.69
N VAL A 178 -4.49 -0.32 13.88
CA VAL A 178 -5.66 0.49 14.24
C VAL A 178 -5.69 1.81 13.50
N ASP A 179 -6.87 2.23 13.09
CA ASP A 179 -7.09 3.50 12.41
C ASP A 179 -7.40 4.60 13.40
N ILE A 180 -6.76 5.76 13.28
CA ILE A 180 -7.02 6.91 14.15
C ILE A 180 -7.49 8.15 13.42
N GLN A 181 -8.34 8.90 14.10
CA GLN A 181 -8.87 10.18 13.65
C GLN A 181 -8.97 11.17 14.81
N GLU A 182 -8.85 12.45 14.48
CA GLU A 182 -8.97 13.56 15.41
C GLU A 182 -10.43 14.07 15.48
N THR A 183 -10.95 14.20 16.70
CA THR A 183 -12.28 14.75 17.00
C THR A 183 -12.27 16.28 17.05
N ALA A 184 -13.45 16.90 17.16
CA ALA A 184 -13.61 18.36 17.21
C ALA A 184 -12.89 19.00 18.41
N ASP A 185 -12.75 18.28 19.51
CA ASP A 185 -12.06 18.68 20.74
C ASP A 185 -10.58 18.25 20.79
N GLY A 186 -10.04 17.71 19.68
CA GLY A 186 -8.62 17.38 19.55
C GLY A 186 -8.19 16.04 20.17
N GLU A 187 -9.14 15.23 20.63
CA GLU A 187 -8.89 13.85 21.05
C GLU A 187 -8.64 12.95 19.84
N LEU A 188 -7.92 11.84 20.06
CA LEU A 188 -7.66 10.83 19.03
C LEU A 188 -8.52 9.61 19.29
N VAL A 189 -9.45 9.31 18.40
CA VAL A 189 -10.33 8.14 18.48
C VAL A 189 -9.90 7.06 17.51
N VAL A 190 -10.15 5.81 17.88
CA VAL A 190 -9.85 4.64 17.06
C VAL A 190 -11.07 4.30 16.22
N LEU A 191 -11.03 4.66 14.93
CA LEU A 191 -12.12 4.47 13.99
C LEU A 191 -11.63 4.55 12.54
N HIS A 192 -12.05 3.61 11.70
CA HIS A 192 -11.68 3.55 10.29
C HIS A 192 -12.37 4.63 9.44
N ASP A 193 -13.69 4.79 9.60
CA ASP A 193 -14.49 5.60 8.68
C ASP A 193 -14.50 7.08 9.02
N PHE A 194 -14.43 7.92 7.99
CA PHE A 194 -14.54 9.36 8.16
C PHE A 194 -15.95 9.80 8.54
N ASP A 195 -16.94 9.24 7.85
CA ASP A 195 -18.35 9.45 8.11
C ASP A 195 -18.85 8.50 9.21
N LEU A 196 -19.75 9.01 10.04
CA LEU A 196 -20.25 8.23 11.17
C LEU A 196 -21.26 7.16 10.74
N LEU A 197 -21.93 7.28 9.59
CA LEU A 197 -23.12 6.48 9.31
C LEU A 197 -22.84 4.97 9.22
N ARG A 198 -21.72 4.56 8.60
CA ARG A 198 -21.41 3.12 8.48
C ARG A 198 -21.08 2.50 9.84
N ALA A 199 -20.26 3.19 10.63
CA ALA A 199 -19.87 2.75 11.97
C ALA A 199 -21.01 2.86 12.99
N PHE A 200 -21.84 3.89 12.88
CA PHE A 200 -22.90 4.25 13.81
C PHE A 200 -24.20 4.46 13.03
N PRO A 201 -24.90 3.39 12.63
CA PRO A 201 -26.16 3.54 11.91
C PRO A 201 -27.16 4.35 12.74
N ASN A 202 -27.88 5.29 12.12
CA ASN A 202 -28.92 6.08 12.78
C ASN A 202 -30.22 5.28 12.98
N THR A 203 -30.08 4.17 13.71
CA THR A 203 -31.14 3.22 14.03
C THR A 203 -30.91 2.66 15.43
N GLY A 204 -31.93 2.00 16.00
CA GLY A 204 -31.82 1.33 17.30
C GLY A 204 -31.31 2.26 18.42
N PRO A 205 -30.25 1.88 19.17
CA PRO A 205 -29.79 2.65 20.32
C PRO A 205 -29.15 3.99 19.96
N ASN A 206 -28.78 4.22 18.69
CA ASN A 206 -28.17 5.48 18.25
C ASN A 206 -29.16 6.61 17.99
N ILE A 207 -30.47 6.34 17.94
CA ILE A 207 -31.48 7.36 17.59
C ILE A 207 -31.43 8.53 18.56
N ALA A 208 -31.34 8.26 19.88
CA ALA A 208 -31.29 9.30 20.90
C ALA A 208 -30.00 10.13 20.81
N ALA A 209 -28.86 9.49 20.58
CA ALA A 209 -27.59 10.18 20.39
C ALA A 209 -27.61 11.12 19.17
N TYR A 210 -28.14 10.66 18.02
CA TYR A 210 -28.29 11.53 16.85
C TYR A 210 -29.24 12.70 17.08
N GLN A 211 -30.30 12.53 17.87
CA GLN A 211 -31.16 13.65 18.27
C GLN A 211 -30.41 14.68 19.12
N GLN A 212 -29.54 14.24 20.04
CA GLN A 212 -28.69 15.13 20.83
C GLN A 212 -27.67 15.88 19.94
N LEU A 213 -27.03 15.19 19.00
CA LEU A 213 -26.11 15.84 18.04
C LEU A 213 -26.84 16.93 17.23
N ALA A 214 -28.08 16.66 16.80
CA ALA A 214 -28.89 17.63 16.07
C ALA A 214 -29.21 18.88 16.91
N GLN A 215 -29.47 18.72 18.22
CA GLN A 215 -29.67 19.84 19.14
C GLN A 215 -28.41 20.72 19.29
N HIS A 216 -27.22 20.14 19.09
CA HIS A 216 -25.94 20.86 19.06
C HIS A 216 -25.60 21.46 17.68
N GLY A 217 -26.54 21.47 16.73
CA GLY A 217 -26.36 22.09 15.42
C GLY A 217 -25.61 21.21 14.41
N ILE A 218 -25.32 19.95 14.73
CA ILE A 218 -24.78 18.97 13.79
C ILE A 218 -25.95 18.48 12.95
N LYS A 219 -26.16 19.14 11.80
CA LYS A 219 -27.36 18.96 11.00
C LYS A 219 -27.36 17.61 10.28
N PRO A 220 -28.43 16.81 10.40
CA PRO A 220 -28.64 15.66 9.53
C PRO A 220 -28.80 16.11 8.06
N PRO A 221 -28.46 15.25 7.09
CA PRO A 221 -28.42 13.80 7.22
C PRO A 221 -27.16 13.25 7.91
N PRO A 222 -27.28 12.14 8.69
CA PRO A 222 -26.14 11.48 9.32
C PRO A 222 -24.98 11.15 8.36
N THR A 223 -25.29 11.03 7.06
CA THR A 223 -24.32 10.77 5.97
C THR A 223 -23.24 11.85 5.85
N SER A 224 -23.45 13.06 6.37
CA SER A 224 -22.46 14.14 6.29
C SER A 224 -21.69 14.39 7.58
N VAL A 225 -22.07 13.76 8.69
CA VAL A 225 -21.39 13.97 9.97
C VAL A 225 -20.07 13.19 9.96
N GLN A 226 -18.95 13.88 10.16
CA GLN A 226 -17.64 13.27 10.26
C GLN A 226 -17.13 13.27 11.70
N VAL A 227 -16.12 12.44 11.98
CA VAL A 227 -15.45 12.39 13.29
C VAL A 227 -14.96 13.77 13.76
N LYS A 228 -14.42 14.57 12.84
CA LYS A 228 -13.93 15.93 13.12
C LYS A 228 -15.03 16.94 13.51
N ASP A 229 -16.30 16.58 13.35
CA ASP A 229 -17.45 17.46 13.62
C ASP A 229 -18.08 17.16 14.99
N VAL A 230 -17.60 16.14 15.71
CA VAL A 230 -18.09 15.73 17.03
C VAL A 230 -16.96 15.68 18.05
N THR A 231 -17.27 15.93 19.32
CA THR A 231 -16.31 15.72 20.43
C THR A 231 -16.17 14.24 20.76
N ALA A 232 -15.10 13.84 21.45
CA ALA A 232 -14.96 12.46 21.91
C ALA A 232 -16.12 12.03 22.83
N ALA A 233 -16.58 12.93 23.71
CA ALA A 233 -17.71 12.68 24.59
C ALA A 233 -19.02 12.44 23.80
N GLN A 234 -19.26 13.24 22.76
CA GLN A 234 -20.40 13.06 21.85
C GLN A 234 -20.31 11.74 21.08
N LEU A 235 -19.14 11.43 20.52
CA LEU A 235 -18.91 10.18 19.79
C LEU A 235 -19.14 8.95 20.68
N ARG A 236 -18.78 9.03 21.97
CA ARG A 236 -19.00 7.95 22.94
C ARG A 236 -20.48 7.71 23.28
N THR A 237 -21.39 8.62 22.94
CA THR A 237 -22.82 8.34 23.07
C THR A 237 -23.34 7.40 21.97
N LEU A 238 -22.57 7.22 20.90
CA LEU A 238 -22.91 6.35 19.77
C LEU A 238 -22.38 4.93 19.99
N HIS A 239 -23.13 3.98 19.45
CA HIS A 239 -22.93 2.55 19.54
C HIS A 239 -22.49 1.98 18.19
N ILE A 240 -21.30 1.39 18.14
CA ILE A 240 -20.74 0.79 16.93
C ILE A 240 -21.66 -0.32 16.44
N ALA A 241 -21.97 -0.30 15.14
CA ALA A 241 -22.91 -1.20 14.48
C ALA A 241 -24.30 -1.24 15.13
N GLY A 242 -24.67 -0.25 15.95
CA GLY A 242 -25.90 -0.26 16.74
C GLY A 242 -25.89 -1.25 17.92
N ARG A 243 -24.72 -1.75 18.34
CA ARG A 243 -24.58 -2.70 19.45
C ARG A 243 -24.48 -1.96 20.78
N GLN A 244 -25.48 -2.15 21.64
CA GLN A 244 -25.55 -1.45 22.92
C GLN A 244 -24.29 -1.69 23.77
N GLY A 245 -23.72 -0.60 24.28
CA GLY A 245 -22.50 -0.59 25.10
C GLY A 245 -21.17 -0.64 24.32
N LEU A 246 -21.19 -0.88 23.02
CA LEU A 246 -19.96 -0.92 22.20
C LEU A 246 -19.66 0.46 21.63
N HIS A 247 -18.53 1.06 22.00
CA HIS A 247 -18.17 2.43 21.66
C HIS A 247 -16.81 2.52 20.96
N ALA A 248 -16.57 3.58 20.18
CA ALA A 248 -15.24 3.85 19.65
C ALA A 248 -14.31 4.31 20.80
N PRO A 249 -13.20 3.60 21.07
CA PRO A 249 -12.28 3.99 22.12
C PRO A 249 -11.42 5.18 21.67
N THR A 250 -10.92 5.95 22.62
CA THR A 250 -9.76 6.83 22.34
C THR A 250 -8.51 5.99 22.13
N LEU A 251 -7.52 6.52 21.41
CA LEU A 251 -6.22 5.86 21.22
C LEU A 251 -5.55 5.58 22.57
N ARG A 252 -5.70 6.50 23.54
CA ARG A 252 -5.21 6.34 24.91
C ARG A 252 -5.82 5.10 25.58
N GLU A 253 -7.14 4.96 25.53
CA GLU A 253 -7.86 3.82 26.10
C GLU A 253 -7.49 2.52 25.41
N PHE A 254 -7.45 2.51 24.07
CA PHE A 254 -7.06 1.35 23.30
C PHE A 254 -5.65 0.88 23.68
N MET A 255 -4.67 1.80 23.68
CA MET A 255 -3.30 1.48 24.07
C MET A 255 -3.18 1.01 25.52
N ALA A 256 -3.99 1.54 26.45
CA ALA A 256 -4.01 1.07 27.82
C ALA A 256 -4.56 -0.35 27.92
N ALA A 257 -5.67 -0.64 27.25
CA ALA A 257 -6.25 -1.99 27.18
C ALA A 257 -5.30 -2.99 26.50
N PHE A 258 -4.63 -2.58 25.42
CA PHE A 258 -3.64 -3.39 24.70
C PHE A 258 -2.50 -3.87 25.60
N ARG A 259 -1.98 -2.96 26.45
CA ARG A 259 -0.97 -3.30 27.44
C ARG A 259 -1.52 -4.18 28.57
N ALA A 260 -2.72 -3.87 29.05
CA ALA A 260 -3.37 -4.63 30.11
C ALA A 260 -3.68 -6.08 29.70
N ALA A 261 -4.02 -6.30 28.43
CA ALA A 261 -4.22 -7.62 27.86
C ALA A 261 -2.91 -8.42 27.68
N GLY A 262 -1.75 -7.80 27.90
CA GLY A 262 -0.45 -8.45 27.72
C GLY A 262 -0.16 -8.82 26.27
N CYS A 263 -0.60 -7.99 25.31
CA CYS A 263 -0.38 -8.25 23.89
C CYS A 263 1.12 -8.30 23.55
N ARG A 264 1.55 -9.37 22.91
CA ARG A 264 2.97 -9.62 22.59
C ARG A 264 3.36 -9.23 21.16
N ARG A 265 2.46 -8.56 20.45
CA ARG A 265 2.61 -8.22 19.03
C ARG A 265 2.84 -6.72 18.84
N PRO A 266 3.52 -6.32 17.75
CA PRO A 266 3.61 -4.92 17.35
C PRO A 266 2.24 -4.24 17.24
N LEU A 267 2.20 -2.94 17.56
CA LEU A 267 1.06 -2.08 17.29
C LEU A 267 1.41 -1.09 16.17
N ILE A 268 0.60 -1.08 15.12
CA ILE A 268 0.67 -0.13 14.02
C ILE A 268 -0.51 0.82 14.15
N VAL A 269 -0.22 2.12 14.11
CA VAL A 269 -1.23 3.17 14.15
C VAL A 269 -1.34 3.77 12.75
N GLU A 270 -2.48 3.55 12.09
CA GLU A 270 -2.80 4.18 10.82
C GLU A 270 -3.45 5.55 11.02
N VAL A 271 -2.85 6.60 10.47
CA VAL A 271 -3.39 7.96 10.53
C VAL A 271 -4.30 8.22 9.34
N LYS A 272 -5.61 8.16 9.60
CA LYS A 272 -6.63 8.57 8.63
C LYS A 272 -6.76 10.09 8.56
N LYS A 273 -6.86 10.77 9.72
CA LYS A 273 -7.09 12.22 9.78
C LYS A 273 -6.67 12.85 11.10
N VAL A 274 -5.47 13.41 11.15
CA VAL A 274 -4.98 14.23 12.27
C VAL A 274 -4.43 15.54 11.69
N VAL A 275 -5.19 16.62 11.83
CA VAL A 275 -5.00 17.86 11.06
C VAL A 275 -4.50 19.02 11.91
N THR A 276 -4.82 19.07 13.20
CA THR A 276 -4.33 20.13 14.08
C THR A 276 -2.97 19.80 14.67
N ASP A 277 -2.20 20.84 15.02
CA ASP A 277 -0.90 20.63 15.66
C ASP A 277 -1.07 20.05 17.08
N GLY A 278 -2.18 20.37 17.76
CA GLY A 278 -2.55 19.75 19.03
C GLY A 278 -2.74 18.23 18.91
N GLY A 279 -3.52 17.78 17.93
CA GLY A 279 -3.73 16.35 17.67
C GLY A 279 -2.44 15.61 17.31
N ARG A 280 -1.53 16.23 16.53
CA ARG A 280 -0.22 15.62 16.24
C ARG A 280 0.69 15.54 17.46
N MET A 281 0.67 16.55 18.33
CA MET A 281 1.42 16.51 19.58
C MET A 281 0.86 15.45 20.53
N LEU A 282 -0.47 15.33 20.63
CA LEU A 282 -1.12 14.28 21.40
C LEU A 282 -0.73 12.89 20.86
N LEU A 283 -0.72 12.71 19.54
CA LEU A 283 -0.30 11.47 18.90
C LEU A 283 1.15 11.12 19.26
N LEU A 284 2.08 12.06 19.10
CA LEU A 284 3.49 11.87 19.45
C LEU A 284 3.64 11.50 20.93
N GLN A 285 2.94 12.20 21.82
CA GLN A 285 2.95 11.93 23.25
C GLN A 285 2.45 10.51 23.56
N LEU A 286 1.32 10.09 23.00
CA LEU A 286 0.76 8.75 23.24
C LEU A 286 1.68 7.64 22.74
N LEU A 287 2.31 7.83 21.58
CA LEU A 287 3.28 6.87 21.05
C LEU A 287 4.53 6.80 21.93
N LYS A 288 5.03 7.94 22.41
CA LYS A 288 6.15 8.01 23.37
C LYS A 288 5.81 7.30 24.69
N GLU A 289 4.61 7.51 25.22
CA GLU A 289 4.12 6.82 26.42
C GLU A 289 4.00 5.30 26.21
N HIS A 290 3.65 4.86 24.99
CA HIS A 290 3.55 3.43 24.65
C HIS A 290 4.91 2.76 24.39
N LYS A 291 5.91 3.52 23.93
CA LYS A 291 7.20 2.98 23.48
C LYS A 291 7.90 2.06 24.49
N PRO A 292 7.97 2.35 25.81
CA PRO A 292 8.59 1.44 26.77
C PRO A 292 7.94 0.06 26.86
N TYR A 293 6.65 -0.04 26.53
CA TYR A 293 5.99 -1.34 26.41
C TYR A 293 6.48 -2.09 25.16
N ALA A 294 6.49 -1.41 24.00
CA ALA A 294 6.95 -1.98 22.74
C ALA A 294 8.41 -2.44 22.79
N ASP A 295 9.29 -1.69 23.47
CA ASP A 295 10.71 -2.04 23.62
C ASP A 295 10.92 -3.32 24.46
N ARG A 296 10.00 -3.64 25.39
CA ARG A 296 10.07 -4.90 26.15
C ARG A 296 9.68 -6.12 25.32
N LEU A 297 8.77 -5.94 24.36
CA LEU A 297 8.37 -7.02 23.46
C LEU A 297 9.55 -7.56 22.65
N ASP A 298 10.47 -6.67 22.22
CA ASP A 298 11.71 -7.04 21.52
C ASP A 298 12.58 -8.00 22.34
N ILE A 299 12.59 -7.83 23.67
CA ILE A 299 13.40 -8.65 24.60
C ILE A 299 12.73 -9.99 24.89
N ASP A 300 11.44 -9.96 25.26
CA ASP A 300 10.74 -11.13 25.79
C ASP A 300 10.22 -12.06 24.69
N HIS A 301 9.98 -11.52 23.49
CA HIS A 301 9.46 -12.25 22.36
C HIS A 301 10.18 -11.80 21.09
N PRO A 302 11.39 -12.33 20.81
CA PRO A 302 12.12 -12.08 19.56
C PRO A 302 11.38 -12.77 18.39
N GLY A 303 10.19 -12.29 18.08
CA GLY A 303 9.32 -12.76 17.01
C GLY A 303 9.11 -11.61 16.04
N ALA A 304 9.57 -11.81 14.80
CA ALA A 304 9.44 -10.96 13.62
C ALA A 304 9.15 -9.49 13.93
N ARG A 305 10.12 -8.80 14.56
CA ARG A 305 10.26 -7.35 14.39
C ARG A 305 10.12 -7.13 12.89
N ASN A 306 9.01 -6.55 12.44
CA ASN A 306 8.92 -6.21 11.02
C ASN A 306 10.11 -5.29 10.78
N PRO A 307 11.11 -5.67 9.95
CA PRO A 307 12.38 -4.97 9.88
C PRO A 307 12.18 -3.50 9.47
N HIS A 308 11.05 -3.19 8.84
CA HIS A 308 10.69 -1.86 8.38
C HIS A 308 9.87 -1.04 9.39
N LEU A 309 9.16 -1.71 10.30
CA LEU A 309 8.21 -1.10 11.23
C LEU A 309 8.56 -1.17 12.71
N GLY A 310 9.35 -2.15 13.14
CA GLY A 310 9.59 -2.39 14.56
C GLY A 310 8.33 -2.87 15.30
N PHE A 311 8.28 -2.58 16.61
CA PHE A 311 7.17 -2.95 17.50
C PHE A 311 6.11 -1.85 17.67
N LEU A 312 6.41 -0.65 17.17
CA LEU A 312 5.50 0.50 17.16
C LEU A 312 5.75 1.28 15.89
N ALA A 313 4.71 1.47 15.07
CA ALA A 313 4.82 2.20 13.82
C ALA A 313 3.66 3.16 13.59
N LEU A 314 3.94 4.21 12.84
CA LEU A 314 2.95 5.13 12.32
C LEU A 314 2.86 5.00 10.81
N ILE A 315 1.70 4.64 10.29
CA ILE A 315 1.46 4.53 8.85
C ILE A 315 0.38 5.55 8.43
N ALA A 316 0.43 6.03 7.19
CA ALA A 316 -0.67 6.80 6.60
C ALA A 316 -0.71 6.60 5.08
N PHE A 317 -1.91 6.56 4.49
CA PHE A 317 -2.00 6.50 3.03
C PHE A 317 -1.52 7.81 2.37
N PRO A 318 -1.00 7.76 1.13
CA PRO A 318 -0.44 8.94 0.46
C PRO A 318 -1.36 10.17 0.43
N HIS A 319 -2.67 9.95 0.28
CA HIS A 319 -3.66 11.03 0.18
C HIS A 319 -4.08 11.62 1.55
N PHE A 320 -3.78 10.94 2.65
CA PHE A 320 -3.93 11.47 4.01
C PHE A 320 -2.64 12.07 4.52
N TYR A 321 -1.49 11.52 4.12
CA TYR A 321 -0.18 11.90 4.62
C TYR A 321 0.07 13.41 4.48
N SER A 322 -0.11 14.00 3.29
CA SER A 322 0.15 15.43 3.10
C SER A 322 -0.77 16.33 3.94
N LYS A 323 -2.03 15.94 4.11
CA LYS A 323 -3.01 16.64 4.96
C LYS A 323 -2.64 16.52 6.44
N CYS A 324 -2.13 15.36 6.83
CA CYS A 324 -1.83 15.04 8.22
C CYS A 324 -0.43 15.48 8.64
N PHE A 325 0.57 15.54 7.77
CA PHE A 325 1.95 15.84 8.17
C PHE A 325 2.60 16.97 7.36
N GLY A 326 1.91 17.47 6.33
CA GLY A 326 2.44 18.43 5.38
C GLY A 326 2.94 17.74 4.11
N GLU A 327 2.93 18.49 3.00
CA GLU A 327 3.49 18.03 1.73
C GLU A 327 4.98 17.76 1.86
N PHE A 328 5.48 16.78 1.10
CA PHE A 328 6.89 16.44 1.08
C PHE A 328 7.75 17.68 0.80
N GLY A 329 8.84 17.86 1.57
CA GLY A 329 9.73 19.03 1.49
C GLY A 329 9.20 20.30 2.15
N SER A 330 7.92 20.38 2.52
CA SER A 330 7.37 21.52 3.27
C SER A 330 8.02 21.67 4.65
N ARG A 331 7.94 22.87 5.23
CA ARG A 331 8.41 23.12 6.61
C ARG A 331 7.68 22.23 7.62
N ARG A 332 6.36 22.08 7.45
CA ARG A 332 5.51 21.24 8.30
C ARG A 332 5.95 19.77 8.25
N TRP A 333 6.19 19.26 7.05
CA TRP A 333 6.66 17.88 6.87
C TRP A 333 8.01 17.65 7.55
N ARG A 334 8.97 18.56 7.36
CA ARG A 334 10.29 18.47 8.01
C ARG A 334 10.17 18.46 9.52
N GLN A 335 9.39 19.37 10.08
CA GLN A 335 9.17 19.49 11.52
C GLN A 335 8.64 18.18 12.12
N TRP A 336 7.53 17.64 11.59
CA TRP A 336 6.94 16.43 12.15
C TRP A 336 7.84 15.21 11.94
N SER A 337 8.42 15.06 10.75
CA SER A 337 9.35 13.95 10.47
C SER A 337 10.53 13.94 11.44
N GLN A 338 11.07 15.10 11.79
CA GLN A 338 12.15 15.23 12.77
C GLN A 338 11.70 14.87 14.19
N LEU A 339 10.51 15.33 14.62
CA LEU A 339 9.99 15.04 15.95
C LEU A 339 9.75 13.53 16.17
N TYR A 340 9.13 12.84 15.21
CA TYR A 340 8.94 11.38 15.34
C TYR A 340 10.27 10.61 15.27
N ALA A 341 11.19 11.03 14.40
CA ALA A 341 12.51 10.42 14.30
C ALA A 341 13.32 10.57 15.61
N ALA A 342 13.24 11.73 16.27
CA ALA A 342 13.91 11.97 17.55
C ALA A 342 13.42 11.05 18.68
N GLU A 343 12.17 10.59 18.60
CA GLU A 343 11.59 9.63 19.55
C GLU A 343 11.76 8.17 19.10
N GLY A 344 12.45 7.93 17.98
CA GLY A 344 12.65 6.58 17.42
C GLY A 344 11.35 5.94 16.91
N ILE A 345 10.35 6.73 16.56
CA ILE A 345 9.06 6.26 16.02
C ILE A 345 9.13 6.27 14.49
N PRO A 346 9.12 5.10 13.82
CA PRO A 346 9.13 5.05 12.37
C PRO A 346 7.80 5.57 11.82
N VAL A 347 7.88 6.65 11.04
CA VAL A 347 6.76 7.15 10.24
C VAL A 347 6.90 6.65 8.82
N ARG A 348 5.82 6.07 8.28
CA ARG A 348 5.76 5.51 6.94
C ARG A 348 4.51 5.97 6.21
N CYS A 349 4.62 5.99 4.89
CA CYS A 349 3.47 6.02 4.01
C CYS A 349 3.13 4.57 3.64
N CYS A 350 1.89 4.09 3.86
CA CYS A 350 1.48 2.67 3.77
C CYS A 350 1.88 1.98 2.44
N PHE A 351 2.17 2.76 1.40
CA PHE A 351 2.55 2.24 0.10
C PHE A 351 3.89 1.47 0.11
N LEU A 352 4.84 1.83 0.97
CA LEU A 352 6.18 1.23 1.02
C LEU A 352 6.16 -0.23 1.50
N GLU A 353 5.28 -0.61 2.42
CA GLU A 353 5.21 -1.98 2.94
C GLU A 353 4.59 -2.97 1.97
N SER A 354 3.52 -2.58 1.27
CA SER A 354 2.91 -3.44 0.24
C SER A 354 3.91 -3.84 -0.86
N LEU A 355 4.91 -3.00 -1.12
CA LEU A 355 5.99 -3.32 -2.07
C LEU A 355 7.03 -4.25 -1.45
N SER A 356 7.42 -4.05 -0.19
CA SER A 356 8.35 -4.96 0.51
C SER A 356 7.80 -6.39 0.63
N TYR A 357 6.51 -6.55 0.93
CA TYR A 357 5.86 -7.86 1.02
C TYR A 357 5.69 -8.53 -0.36
N CYS A 358 5.34 -7.79 -1.42
CA CYS A 358 5.12 -8.39 -2.75
C CYS A 358 6.39 -8.72 -3.53
N HIS A 359 7.54 -8.16 -3.17
CA HIS A 359 8.78 -8.34 -3.94
C HIS A 359 9.74 -9.38 -3.38
N GLY A 360 9.43 -10.02 -2.24
CA GLY A 360 10.35 -10.97 -1.60
C GLY A 360 11.77 -10.39 -1.49
N LEU A 361 11.86 -9.07 -1.28
CA LEU A 361 13.15 -8.40 -1.19
C LEU A 361 13.88 -9.05 -0.02
N PRO A 362 15.12 -9.53 -0.23
CA PRO A 362 15.86 -10.20 0.82
C PRO A 362 15.92 -9.27 2.04
N ASP A 363 15.76 -9.89 3.20
CA ASP A 363 15.82 -9.22 4.50
C ASP A 363 16.93 -8.19 4.48
N SER A 364 16.59 -6.92 4.74
CA SER A 364 17.55 -5.81 4.78
C SER A 364 18.71 -6.01 5.78
N GLN A 365 18.71 -7.10 6.55
CA GLN A 365 19.88 -7.57 7.30
C GLN A 365 21.07 -7.96 6.41
N GLU A 366 20.86 -8.32 5.13
CA GLU A 366 21.97 -8.64 4.20
C GLU A 366 22.64 -7.39 3.61
N GLN A 367 22.05 -6.21 3.75
CA GLN A 367 22.67 -4.93 3.39
C GLN A 367 23.39 -4.24 4.57
N ALA A 368 23.23 -4.76 5.79
CA ALA A 368 23.85 -4.25 7.01
C ALA A 368 25.01 -5.14 7.52
N ARG A 369 25.36 -6.19 6.79
CA ARG A 369 26.64 -6.91 6.89
C ARG A 369 27.51 -6.52 5.71
#